data_AF-A0A1G1W6A6-F1
#
_entry.id   AF-A0A1G1W6A6-F1
#
_cell.length_a   1.000
_cell.length_b   1.000
_cell.length_c   1.000
_cell.angle_alpha   90.00
_cell.angle_beta   90.00
_cell.angle_gamma   90.00
#
_symmetry.space_group_name_H-M   'P 1'
#
loop_
_entity.id
_entity.type
_entity.pdbx_description
1 polymer ?
#
loop_
_entity_poly.entity_id
_entity_poly.type
_entity_poly.pdbx_seq_one_letter_code
_entity_poly.pdbx_strand_id
1 'polypeptide(L)'
;MSKFFAGILLFFFSIILLFILLGSVIKATILSPDFYNQTLKKSQFFSKILSLDLIDLARKTYMGNVQDESAQRALTLFAPAMQKSVSEKYLEETSSKIFDNLLNFITKENSSLDLTIDLKEIKGNFINNTGNAILEYYKSLPICTDAQALKILNSNAEPNCQIKEIAPEKFVDQYRIPLSEQIQAGFPEKVDILELGDTEGGTVTPQEIKQQNLEGLENFRKAYKIFKQVLGIVTVIVIILLVLVVAILFKSLKSLFRFIGNGLFWPMLLPTLIATLIMFYSPHNIQNILEQTDTILRALDPVLAAPIIDLILTTVKEFASKLLFFSLPILIVGIVLFASSFFLPTHSSTKIPEPVKGVKGS
;
A
#
# COMPACT_ATOMS: atom_id res chain seq x y z
N MET A 1 15.83 40.01 26.94
CA MET A 1 14.77 39.00 27.18
C MET A 1 13.95 38.66 25.94
N SER A 2 13.46 39.62 25.13
CA SER A 2 12.63 39.34 23.94
C SER A 2 13.23 38.31 22.96
N LYS A 3 14.53 38.37 22.69
CA LYS A 3 15.24 37.40 21.82
C LYS A 3 15.25 35.97 22.37
N PHE A 4 15.31 35.82 23.70
CA PHE A 4 15.29 34.51 24.35
C PHE A 4 13.89 33.88 24.22
N PHE A 5 12.83 34.64 24.53
CA PHE A 5 11.45 34.21 24.33
C PHE A 5 11.15 33.87 22.87
N ALA A 6 11.61 34.70 21.92
CA ALA A 6 11.48 34.41 20.50
C ALA A 6 12.19 33.10 20.11
N GLY A 7 13.36 32.82 20.68
CA GLY A 7 14.06 31.55 20.47
C GLY A 7 13.26 30.34 20.96
N ILE A 8 12.67 30.41 22.16
CA ILE A 8 11.82 29.33 22.70
C ILE A 8 10.59 29.12 21.82
N LEU A 9 9.87 30.19 21.46
CA LEU A 9 8.70 30.11 20.59
C LEU A 9 9.05 29.50 19.24
N LEU A 10 10.22 29.84 18.70
CA LEU A 10 10.70 29.33 17.43
C LEU A 10 11.08 27.85 17.48
N PHE A 11 11.61 27.38 18.61
CA PHE A 11 11.84 25.95 18.83
C PHE A 11 10.54 25.16 18.81
N PHE A 12 9.51 25.61 19.55
CA PHE A 12 8.19 24.99 19.50
C PHE A 12 7.56 25.07 18.12
N PHE A 13 7.63 26.22 17.46
CA PHE A 13 7.19 26.39 16.08
C PHE A 13 7.85 25.36 15.15
N SER A 14 9.17 25.15 15.27
CA SER A 14 9.92 24.24 14.41
C SER A 14 9.48 22.78 14.60
N ILE A 15 9.32 22.34 15.85
CA ILE A 15 8.86 20.98 16.17
C ILE A 15 7.45 20.78 15.62
N ILE A 16 6.55 21.72 15.90
CA ILE A 16 5.15 21.57 15.53
C ILE A 16 4.98 21.62 14.01
N LEU A 17 5.73 22.48 13.31
CA LEU A 17 5.75 22.54 11.85
C LEU A 17 6.19 21.20 11.23
N LEU A 18 7.16 20.51 11.82
CA LEU A 18 7.57 19.17 11.38
C LEU A 18 6.41 18.16 11.48
N PHE A 19 5.67 18.17 12.60
CA PHE A 19 4.49 17.30 12.75
C PHE A 19 3.39 17.60 11.73
N ILE A 20 3.14 18.88 11.44
CA ILE A 20 2.16 19.28 10.40
C ILE A 20 2.60 18.76 9.03
N LEU A 21 3.88 18.90 8.70
CA LEU A 21 4.42 18.43 7.43
C LEU A 21 4.27 16.91 7.30
N LEU A 22 4.74 16.14 8.29
CA LEU A 22 4.63 14.69 8.29
C LEU A 22 3.16 14.25 8.21
N GLY A 23 2.29 14.87 9.00
CA GLY A 23 0.86 14.56 8.98
C GLY A 23 0.20 14.87 7.64
N SER A 24 0.62 15.94 6.97
CA SER A 24 0.14 16.30 5.62
C SER A 24 0.63 15.30 4.58
N VAL A 25 1.88 14.84 4.67
CA VAL A 25 2.44 13.82 3.78
C VAL A 25 1.71 12.49 3.95
N ILE A 26 1.50 12.03 5.19
CA ILE A 26 0.75 10.79 5.50
C ILE A 26 -0.67 10.88 4.91
N LYS A 27 -1.35 12.01 5.11
CA LYS A 27 -2.69 12.24 4.55
C LYS A 27 -2.71 12.19 3.02
N ALA A 28 -1.68 12.73 2.37
CA ALA A 28 -1.55 12.77 0.91
C ALA A 28 -1.04 11.45 0.30
N THR A 29 -0.60 10.49 1.13
CA THR A 29 -0.02 9.21 0.68
C THR A 29 -0.84 8.04 1.22
N ILE A 30 -0.46 7.50 2.39
CA ILE A 30 -1.03 6.31 3.03
C ILE A 30 -2.55 6.41 3.22
N LEU A 31 -3.11 7.62 3.32
CA LEU A 31 -4.55 7.82 3.55
C LEU A 31 -5.29 8.33 2.30
N SER A 32 -4.65 8.26 1.13
CA SER A 32 -5.23 8.64 -0.16
C SER A 32 -5.50 7.39 -1.01
N PRO A 33 -6.72 7.19 -1.54
CA PRO A 33 -6.99 6.05 -2.42
C PRO A 33 -6.18 6.09 -3.73
N ASP A 34 -5.99 7.29 -4.27
CA ASP A 34 -5.19 7.50 -5.48
C ASP A 34 -3.75 7.03 -5.31
N PHE A 35 -3.20 7.13 -4.10
CA PHE A 35 -1.85 6.66 -3.82
C PHE A 35 -1.70 5.16 -4.05
N TYR A 36 -2.62 4.33 -3.54
CA TYR A 36 -2.56 2.88 -3.71
C TYR A 36 -2.76 2.48 -5.17
N ASN A 37 -3.76 3.07 -5.84
CA ASN A 37 -4.05 2.78 -7.24
C ASN A 37 -2.87 3.15 -8.15
N GLN A 38 -2.21 4.28 -7.92
CA GLN A 38 -1.02 4.67 -8.66
C GLN A 38 0.19 3.78 -8.33
N THR A 39 0.36 3.42 -7.06
CA THR A 39 1.50 2.59 -6.63
C THR A 39 1.41 1.19 -7.22
N LEU A 40 0.23 0.55 -7.19
CA LEU A 40 -0.01 -0.78 -7.78
C LEU A 40 0.23 -0.79 -9.29
N LYS A 41 -0.20 0.27 -9.98
CA LYS A 41 0.04 0.43 -11.43
C LYS A 41 1.51 0.66 -11.75
N LYS A 42 2.18 1.56 -11.03
CA LYS A 42 3.61 1.87 -11.23
C LYS A 42 4.53 0.68 -10.92
N SER A 43 4.18 -0.14 -9.93
CA SER A 43 4.94 -1.34 -9.58
C SER A 43 4.68 -2.52 -10.51
N GLN A 44 3.67 -2.42 -11.39
CA GLN A 44 3.18 -3.51 -12.25
C GLN A 44 2.83 -4.74 -11.40
N PHE A 45 2.23 -4.52 -10.23
CA PHE A 45 2.02 -5.57 -9.24
C PHE A 45 1.18 -6.72 -9.78
N PHE A 46 0.08 -6.40 -10.48
CA PHE A 46 -0.86 -7.41 -10.99
C PHE A 46 -0.28 -8.24 -12.13
N SER A 47 0.39 -7.61 -13.11
CA SER A 47 1.08 -8.35 -14.16
C SER A 47 2.17 -9.27 -13.59
N LYS A 48 2.91 -8.81 -12.57
CA LYS A 48 3.92 -9.62 -11.88
C LYS A 48 3.30 -10.79 -11.15
N ILE A 49 2.23 -10.58 -10.37
CA ILE A 49 1.51 -11.66 -9.69
C ILE A 49 0.97 -12.70 -10.68
N LEU A 50 0.37 -12.25 -11.78
CA LEU A 50 -0.15 -13.17 -12.79
C LEU A 50 0.95 -13.92 -13.55
N SER A 51 2.17 -13.38 -13.58
CA SER A 51 3.35 -14.06 -14.14
C SER A 51 4.01 -15.05 -13.18
N LEU A 52 3.62 -15.05 -11.90
CA LEU A 52 4.12 -16.03 -10.95
C LEU A 52 3.59 -17.41 -11.30
N ASP A 53 4.40 -18.43 -11.00
CA ASP A 53 3.96 -19.81 -11.11
C ASP A 53 2.98 -20.14 -9.99
N LEU A 54 1.69 -19.87 -10.24
CA LEU A 54 0.60 -20.18 -9.31
C LEU A 54 0.51 -21.68 -9.02
N ILE A 55 1.07 -22.55 -9.88
CA ILE A 55 1.17 -23.99 -9.63
C ILE A 55 2.12 -24.25 -8.47
N ASP A 56 3.30 -23.64 -8.50
CA ASP A 56 4.31 -23.81 -7.45
C ASP A 56 3.78 -23.25 -6.11
N LEU A 57 3.11 -22.09 -6.16
CA LEU A 57 2.48 -21.51 -4.98
C LEU A 57 1.37 -22.42 -4.41
N ALA A 58 0.43 -22.85 -5.25
CA ALA A 58 -0.66 -23.73 -4.81
C ALA A 58 -0.15 -25.07 -4.29
N ARG A 59 0.91 -25.63 -4.89
CA ARG A 59 1.56 -26.86 -4.44
C ARG A 59 2.15 -26.68 -3.04
N LYS A 60 2.91 -25.62 -2.81
CA LYS A 60 3.52 -25.32 -1.51
C LYS A 60 2.48 -25.05 -0.42
N THR A 61 1.42 -24.29 -0.75
CA THR A 61 0.42 -23.86 0.23
C THR A 61 -0.60 -24.95 0.57
N TYR A 62 -1.11 -25.70 -0.41
CA TYR A 62 -2.24 -26.61 -0.20
C TYR A 62 -1.86 -28.09 -0.20
N MET A 63 -0.79 -28.46 -0.91
CA MET A 63 -0.41 -29.88 -1.05
C MET A 63 0.73 -30.31 -0.13
N GLY A 64 1.50 -29.39 0.46
CA GLY A 64 2.66 -29.76 1.28
C GLY A 64 3.54 -30.81 0.59
N ASN A 65 4.02 -31.82 1.34
CA ASN A 65 4.76 -32.97 0.80
C ASN A 65 3.84 -34.12 0.30
N VAL A 66 2.60 -33.85 -0.12
CA VAL A 66 1.71 -34.91 -0.61
C VAL A 66 2.23 -35.40 -1.98
N GLN A 67 2.76 -36.63 -2.00
CA GLN A 67 3.26 -37.33 -3.20
C GLN A 67 2.14 -38.02 -4.00
N ASP A 68 0.88 -37.60 -3.83
CA ASP A 68 -0.22 -38.17 -4.59
C ASP A 68 -0.13 -37.71 -6.06
N GLU A 69 0.26 -38.63 -6.94
CA GLU A 69 0.37 -38.40 -8.38
C GLU A 69 -0.94 -37.92 -9.00
N SER A 70 -2.09 -38.32 -8.45
CA SER A 70 -3.41 -37.90 -8.94
C SER A 70 -3.67 -36.42 -8.64
N ALA A 71 -3.33 -35.98 -7.43
CA ALA A 71 -3.42 -34.59 -7.00
C ALA A 71 -2.47 -33.69 -7.81
N GLN A 72 -1.23 -34.15 -8.06
CA GLN A 72 -0.29 -33.41 -8.91
C GLN A 72 -0.74 -33.28 -10.36
N ARG A 73 -1.34 -34.34 -10.91
CA ARG A 73 -1.90 -34.33 -12.27
C ARG A 73 -3.09 -33.38 -12.37
N ALA A 74 -4.00 -33.42 -11.40
CA ALA A 74 -5.11 -32.47 -11.30
C ALA A 74 -4.59 -31.02 -11.23
N LEU A 75 -3.62 -30.73 -10.36
CA LEU A 75 -3.02 -29.40 -10.24
C LEU A 75 -2.42 -28.92 -11.56
N THR A 76 -1.72 -29.79 -12.27
CA THR A 76 -1.10 -29.49 -13.58
C THR A 76 -2.14 -29.16 -14.65
N LEU A 77 -3.31 -29.81 -14.60
CA LEU A 77 -4.40 -29.59 -15.54
C LEU A 77 -5.21 -28.31 -15.21
N PHE A 78 -5.52 -28.07 -13.92
CA PHE A 78 -6.43 -27.00 -13.51
C PHE A 78 -5.76 -25.65 -13.26
N ALA A 79 -4.49 -25.63 -12.88
CA ALA A 79 -3.83 -24.38 -12.55
C ALA A 79 -3.62 -23.44 -13.75
N PRO A 80 -3.27 -23.90 -14.98
CA PRO A 80 -3.29 -23.04 -16.15
C PRO A 80 -4.69 -22.48 -16.44
N ALA A 81 -5.74 -23.27 -16.19
CA ALA A 81 -7.12 -22.79 -16.32
C ALA A 81 -7.45 -21.73 -15.26
N MET A 82 -7.01 -21.91 -14.02
CA MET A 82 -7.16 -20.91 -12.95
C MET A 82 -6.43 -19.61 -13.28
N GLN A 83 -5.18 -19.68 -13.74
CA GLN A 83 -4.38 -18.52 -14.14
C GLN A 83 -5.04 -17.73 -15.27
N LYS A 84 -5.61 -18.41 -16.28
CA LYS A 84 -6.36 -17.77 -17.38
C LYS A 84 -7.70 -17.17 -16.94
N SER A 85 -8.22 -17.54 -15.77
CA SER A 85 -9.54 -17.12 -15.31
C SER A 85 -9.51 -15.77 -14.60
N VAL A 86 -8.34 -15.38 -14.11
CA VAL A 86 -8.10 -14.10 -13.43
C VAL A 86 -7.40 -13.16 -14.41
N SER A 87 -8.08 -12.08 -14.80
CA SER A 87 -7.48 -11.05 -15.64
C SER A 87 -6.82 -9.96 -14.81
N GLU A 88 -5.80 -9.31 -15.38
CA GLU A 88 -5.15 -8.15 -14.76
C GLU A 88 -6.17 -7.04 -14.45
N LYS A 89 -7.06 -6.77 -15.42
CA LYS A 89 -8.14 -5.79 -15.27
C LYS A 89 -9.06 -6.10 -14.08
N TYR A 90 -9.45 -7.36 -13.92
CA TYR A 90 -10.28 -7.77 -12.79
C TYR A 90 -9.58 -7.51 -11.45
N LEU A 91 -8.29 -7.85 -11.33
CA LEU A 91 -7.52 -7.61 -10.11
C LEU A 91 -7.38 -6.12 -9.81
N GLU A 92 -7.11 -5.30 -10.82
CA GLU A 92 -7.04 -3.84 -10.71
C GLU A 92 -8.36 -3.24 -10.22
N GLU A 93 -9.47 -3.58 -10.86
CA GLU A 93 -10.79 -3.04 -10.53
C GLU A 93 -11.24 -3.48 -9.13
N THR A 94 -11.06 -4.77 -8.81
CA THR A 94 -11.43 -5.33 -7.51
C THR A 94 -10.59 -4.70 -6.39
N SER A 95 -9.28 -4.63 -6.57
CA SER A 95 -8.36 -4.04 -5.59
C SER A 95 -8.65 -2.55 -5.38
N SER A 96 -8.84 -1.79 -6.47
CA SER A 96 -9.21 -0.37 -6.39
C SER A 96 -10.50 -0.17 -5.61
N LYS A 97 -11.53 -0.98 -5.88
CA LYS A 97 -12.81 -0.93 -5.17
C LYS A 97 -12.65 -1.25 -3.68
N ILE A 98 -11.84 -2.25 -3.32
CA ILE A 98 -11.55 -2.61 -1.93
C ILE A 98 -10.86 -1.45 -1.20
N PHE A 99 -9.81 -0.88 -1.77
CA PHE A 99 -9.09 0.24 -1.17
C PHE A 99 -9.97 1.49 -1.06
N ASP A 100 -10.75 1.78 -2.09
CA ASP A 100 -11.70 2.89 -2.08
C ASP A 100 -12.75 2.71 -0.97
N ASN A 101 -13.35 1.53 -0.85
CA ASN A 101 -14.34 1.25 0.20
C ASN A 101 -13.73 1.34 1.60
N LEU A 102 -12.54 0.74 1.80
CA LEU A 102 -11.82 0.77 3.07
C LEU A 102 -11.46 2.21 3.47
N LEU A 103 -10.84 2.95 2.56
CA LEU A 103 -10.41 4.32 2.84
C LEU A 103 -11.59 5.28 2.96
N ASN A 104 -12.67 5.08 2.20
CA ASN A 104 -13.90 5.88 2.37
C ASN A 104 -14.57 5.59 3.73
N PHE A 105 -14.56 4.35 4.21
CA PHE A 105 -15.03 4.03 5.55
C PHE A 105 -14.19 4.73 6.63
N ILE A 106 -12.86 4.73 6.48
CA ILE A 106 -11.94 5.40 7.40
C ILE A 106 -12.10 6.93 7.32
N THR A 107 -12.25 7.51 6.12
CA THR A 107 -12.07 8.95 5.86
C THR A 107 -13.35 9.76 5.61
N LYS A 108 -14.41 9.17 5.03
CA LYS A 108 -15.61 9.87 4.50
C LYS A 108 -16.90 9.62 5.28
N GLU A 109 -16.80 9.11 6.50
CA GLU A 109 -17.94 8.90 7.40
C GLU A 109 -19.04 7.92 6.91
N ASN A 110 -18.79 7.09 5.88
CA ASN A 110 -19.74 6.03 5.50
C ASN A 110 -20.02 5.10 6.69
N SER A 111 -21.29 4.76 6.90
CA SER A 111 -21.72 3.93 8.04
C SER A 111 -21.47 2.44 7.83
N SER A 112 -21.35 1.98 6.59
CA SER A 112 -21.13 0.58 6.24
C SER A 112 -19.80 0.38 5.49
N LEU A 113 -19.14 -0.73 5.79
CA LEU A 113 -17.95 -1.21 5.11
C LEU A 113 -18.35 -2.46 4.31
N ASP A 114 -18.14 -2.42 2.99
CA ASP A 114 -18.32 -3.57 2.09
C ASP A 114 -16.99 -3.92 1.45
N LEU A 115 -16.36 -5.00 1.93
CA LEU A 115 -15.10 -5.55 1.40
C LEU A 115 -15.35 -6.93 0.77
N THR A 116 -16.39 -7.02 -0.05
CA THR A 116 -16.73 -8.25 -0.76
C THR A 116 -16.03 -8.34 -2.12
N ILE A 117 -15.36 -9.46 -2.37
CA ILE A 117 -14.83 -9.86 -3.67
C ILE A 117 -15.91 -10.65 -4.41
N ASP A 118 -16.27 -10.21 -5.63
CA ASP A 118 -17.23 -10.92 -6.48
C ASP A 118 -16.50 -11.92 -7.39
N LEU A 119 -16.68 -13.20 -7.11
CA LEU A 119 -16.01 -14.29 -7.81
C LEU A 119 -16.83 -14.85 -8.97
N LYS A 120 -18.00 -14.29 -9.31
CA LYS A 120 -18.87 -14.82 -10.37
C LYS A 120 -18.17 -14.91 -11.71
N GLU A 121 -17.47 -13.84 -12.10
CA GLU A 121 -16.74 -13.79 -13.36
C GLU A 121 -15.59 -14.82 -13.36
N ILE A 122 -14.81 -14.86 -12.29
CA ILE A 122 -13.71 -15.81 -12.12
C ILE A 122 -14.21 -17.25 -12.18
N LYS A 123 -15.31 -17.55 -11.50
CA LYS A 123 -15.97 -18.86 -11.48
C LYS A 123 -16.42 -19.27 -12.88
N GLY A 124 -17.09 -18.38 -13.60
CA GLY A 124 -17.53 -18.63 -14.99
C GLY A 124 -16.35 -18.87 -15.93
N ASN A 125 -15.32 -18.02 -15.85
CA ASN A 125 -14.10 -18.18 -16.64
C ASN A 125 -13.37 -19.48 -16.31
N PHE A 126 -13.32 -19.86 -15.02
CA PHE A 126 -12.68 -21.09 -14.57
C PHE A 126 -13.35 -22.34 -15.10
N ILE A 127 -14.69 -22.42 -15.04
CA ILE A 127 -15.45 -23.54 -15.61
C ILE A 127 -15.18 -23.66 -17.13
N ASN A 128 -15.16 -22.54 -17.85
CA ASN A 128 -14.93 -22.52 -19.30
C ASN A 128 -13.50 -22.91 -19.65
N ASN A 129 -12.50 -22.30 -19.01
CA ASN A 129 -11.09 -22.58 -19.24
C ASN A 129 -10.71 -24.02 -18.86
N THR A 130 -11.33 -24.55 -17.81
CA THR A 130 -11.15 -25.94 -17.40
C THR A 130 -11.73 -26.91 -18.43
N GLY A 131 -12.93 -26.63 -18.96
CA GLY A 131 -13.50 -27.42 -20.05
C GLY A 131 -12.59 -27.45 -21.29
N ASN A 132 -11.99 -26.31 -21.65
CA ASN A 132 -11.02 -26.23 -22.75
C ASN A 132 -9.73 -27.01 -22.45
N ALA A 133 -9.21 -26.94 -21.22
CA ALA A 133 -8.02 -27.69 -20.83
C ALA A 133 -8.25 -29.21 -20.85
N ILE A 134 -9.41 -29.68 -20.40
CA ILE A 134 -9.81 -31.09 -20.50
C ILE A 134 -9.93 -31.51 -21.96
N LEU A 135 -10.50 -30.66 -22.83
CA LEU A 135 -10.59 -30.93 -24.27
C LEU A 135 -9.22 -31.11 -24.91
N GLU A 136 -8.29 -30.19 -24.64
CA GLU A 136 -6.92 -30.24 -25.15
C GLU A 136 -6.18 -31.47 -24.63
N TYR A 137 -6.31 -31.77 -23.33
CA TYR A 137 -5.74 -32.98 -22.74
C TYR A 137 -6.29 -34.24 -23.40
N TYR A 138 -7.62 -34.36 -23.56
CA TYR A 138 -8.24 -35.51 -24.20
C TYR A 138 -7.80 -35.68 -25.65
N LYS A 139 -7.68 -34.59 -26.42
CA LYS A 139 -7.18 -34.60 -27.80
C LYS A 139 -5.70 -35.00 -27.91
N SER A 140 -4.93 -34.83 -26.83
CA SER A 140 -3.51 -35.21 -26.78
C SER A 140 -3.28 -36.70 -26.46
N LEU A 141 -4.31 -37.40 -25.98
CA LEU A 141 -4.22 -38.80 -25.60
C LEU A 141 -4.17 -39.72 -26.84
N PRO A 142 -3.42 -40.84 -26.78
CA PRO A 142 -3.40 -41.83 -27.86
C PRO A 142 -4.77 -42.47 -28.04
N ILE A 143 -5.10 -42.93 -29.25
CA ILE A 143 -6.36 -43.63 -29.53
C ILE A 143 -6.40 -44.96 -28.77
N CYS A 144 -7.49 -45.21 -28.04
CA CYS A 144 -7.73 -46.46 -27.31
C CYS A 144 -7.81 -47.65 -28.25
N THR A 145 -7.31 -48.81 -27.79
CA THR A 145 -7.73 -50.09 -28.36
C THR A 145 -9.17 -50.43 -27.94
N ASP A 146 -9.88 -51.22 -28.73
CA ASP A 146 -11.29 -51.59 -28.46
C ASP A 146 -11.49 -52.20 -27.06
N ALA A 147 -10.53 -53.00 -26.58
CA ALA A 147 -10.55 -53.59 -25.23
C ALA A 147 -10.39 -52.55 -24.11
N GLN A 148 -9.61 -51.49 -24.35
CA GLN A 148 -9.43 -50.39 -23.38
C GLN A 148 -10.65 -49.47 -23.35
N ALA A 149 -11.24 -49.19 -24.52
CA ALA A 149 -12.46 -48.39 -24.62
C ALA A 149 -13.62 -49.05 -23.84
N LEU A 150 -13.81 -50.37 -24.02
CA LEU A 150 -14.79 -51.15 -23.26
C LEU A 150 -14.55 -51.11 -21.75
N LYS A 151 -13.29 -51.10 -21.30
CA LYS A 151 -12.95 -51.03 -19.87
C LYS A 151 -13.30 -49.67 -19.28
N ILE A 152 -12.98 -48.58 -19.97
CA ILE A 152 -13.25 -47.20 -19.51
C ILE A 152 -14.77 -46.96 -19.43
N LEU A 153 -15.51 -47.34 -20.46
CA LEU A 153 -16.97 -47.16 -20.52
C LEU A 153 -17.73 -47.91 -19.41
N ASN A 154 -17.20 -49.05 -18.95
CA ASN A 154 -17.85 -49.88 -17.93
C ASN A 154 -17.40 -49.58 -16.48
N SER A 155 -16.29 -48.87 -16.29
CA SER A 155 -15.69 -48.67 -14.96
C SER A 155 -15.76 -47.24 -14.44
N ASN A 156 -16.27 -46.28 -15.23
CA ASN A 156 -16.18 -44.85 -14.95
C ASN A 156 -14.73 -44.40 -14.63
N ALA A 157 -13.74 -45.16 -15.08
CA ALA A 157 -12.34 -44.84 -14.86
C ALA A 157 -11.93 -43.61 -15.67
N GLU A 158 -11.02 -42.82 -15.12
CA GLU A 158 -10.46 -41.66 -15.82
C GLU A 158 -9.74 -42.13 -17.10
N PRO A 159 -10.08 -41.59 -18.28
CA PRO A 159 -9.54 -42.09 -19.53
C PRO A 159 -8.08 -41.71 -19.68
N ASN A 160 -7.26 -42.70 -19.98
CA ASN A 160 -5.85 -42.56 -20.36
C ASN A 160 -5.63 -42.64 -21.87
N CYS A 161 -6.70 -42.75 -22.66
CA CYS A 161 -6.69 -42.82 -24.12
C CYS A 161 -7.98 -42.21 -24.71
N GLN A 162 -7.97 -41.87 -26.00
CA GLN A 162 -9.11 -41.31 -26.75
C GLN A 162 -10.00 -42.43 -27.31
N ILE A 163 -11.30 -42.39 -27.03
CA ILE A 163 -12.28 -43.37 -27.55
C ILE A 163 -12.69 -42.95 -28.96
N LYS A 164 -12.48 -43.83 -29.95
CA LYS A 164 -12.65 -43.52 -31.38
C LYS A 164 -14.08 -43.13 -31.75
N GLU A 165 -15.09 -43.73 -31.10
CA GLU A 165 -16.50 -43.45 -31.40
C GLU A 165 -17.06 -42.18 -30.74
N ILE A 166 -16.33 -41.56 -29.79
CA ILE A 166 -16.81 -40.39 -29.06
C ILE A 166 -16.10 -39.15 -29.57
N ALA A 167 -16.89 -38.20 -30.11
CA ALA A 167 -16.38 -36.89 -30.45
C ALA A 167 -15.80 -36.20 -29.20
N PRO A 168 -14.59 -35.62 -29.25
CA PRO A 168 -13.95 -34.97 -28.10
C PRO A 168 -14.85 -33.97 -27.37
N GLU A 169 -15.69 -33.24 -28.10
CA GLU A 169 -16.61 -32.25 -27.56
C GLU A 169 -17.71 -32.92 -26.71
N LYS A 170 -18.24 -34.06 -27.16
CA LYS A 170 -19.22 -34.85 -26.39
C LYS A 170 -18.61 -35.49 -25.15
N PHE A 171 -17.34 -35.87 -25.23
CA PHE A 171 -16.60 -36.38 -24.07
C PHE A 171 -16.44 -35.28 -23.01
N VAL A 172 -16.06 -34.08 -23.42
CA VAL A 172 -15.94 -32.94 -22.49
C VAL A 172 -17.28 -32.60 -21.87
N ASP A 173 -18.39 -32.61 -22.60
CA ASP A 173 -19.71 -32.32 -22.02
C ASP A 173 -20.11 -33.33 -20.92
N GLN A 174 -19.74 -34.60 -21.06
CA GLN A 174 -19.99 -35.63 -20.04
C GLN A 174 -19.22 -35.41 -18.73
N TYR A 175 -18.03 -34.82 -18.78
CA TYR A 175 -17.21 -34.52 -17.59
C TYR A 175 -17.38 -33.08 -17.10
N ARG A 176 -17.67 -32.14 -18.00
CA ARG A 176 -17.84 -30.70 -17.73
C ARG A 176 -19.11 -30.43 -16.96
N ILE A 177 -20.21 -31.14 -17.20
CA ILE A 177 -21.46 -30.93 -16.47
C ILE A 177 -21.29 -31.29 -14.97
N PRO A 178 -20.84 -32.50 -14.60
CA PRO A 178 -20.57 -32.85 -13.21
C PRO A 178 -19.52 -31.95 -12.55
N LEU A 179 -18.45 -31.61 -13.28
CA LEU A 179 -17.39 -30.73 -12.77
C LEU A 179 -17.89 -29.30 -12.55
N SER A 180 -18.70 -28.77 -13.46
CA SER A 180 -19.35 -27.46 -13.32
C SER A 180 -20.28 -27.47 -12.12
N GLU A 181 -21.07 -28.52 -11.89
CA GLU A 181 -21.93 -28.65 -10.72
C GLU A 181 -21.12 -28.70 -9.41
N GLN A 182 -20.03 -29.45 -9.37
CA GLN A 182 -19.13 -29.52 -8.21
C GLN A 182 -18.44 -28.19 -7.92
N ILE A 183 -17.90 -27.52 -8.94
CA ILE A 183 -17.33 -26.17 -8.82
C ILE A 183 -18.43 -25.18 -8.41
N GLN A 184 -19.65 -25.33 -8.93
CA GLN A 184 -20.77 -24.48 -8.57
C GLN A 184 -21.15 -24.60 -7.10
N ALA A 185 -21.15 -25.83 -6.56
CA ALA A 185 -21.44 -26.10 -5.16
C ALA A 185 -20.30 -25.72 -4.21
N GLY A 186 -19.04 -25.91 -4.62
CA GLY A 186 -17.87 -25.72 -3.75
C GLY A 186 -17.23 -24.33 -3.79
N PHE A 187 -17.37 -23.59 -4.89
CA PHE A 187 -16.74 -22.28 -5.07
C PHE A 187 -17.74 -21.15 -4.80
N PRO A 188 -17.54 -20.31 -3.75
CA PRO A 188 -18.49 -19.27 -3.40
C PRO A 188 -18.58 -18.21 -4.51
N GLU A 189 -19.77 -17.60 -4.68
CA GLU A 189 -19.93 -16.49 -5.63
C GLU A 189 -19.29 -15.19 -5.12
N LYS A 190 -19.18 -15.06 -3.80
CA LYS A 190 -18.68 -13.87 -3.12
C LYS A 190 -17.88 -14.27 -1.90
N VAL A 191 -16.81 -13.53 -1.62
CA VAL A 191 -15.98 -13.70 -0.43
C VAL A 191 -15.89 -12.37 0.28
N ASP A 192 -16.29 -12.32 1.55
CA ASP A 192 -16.07 -11.15 2.41
C ASP A 192 -14.66 -11.23 3.01
N ILE A 193 -13.83 -10.22 2.73
CA ILE A 193 -12.45 -10.15 3.22
C ILE A 193 -12.43 -10.07 4.75
N LEU A 194 -13.48 -9.51 5.38
CA LEU A 194 -13.54 -9.39 6.84
C LEU A 194 -13.75 -10.73 7.54
N GLU A 195 -14.27 -11.73 6.83
CA GLU A 195 -14.48 -13.08 7.35
C GLU A 195 -13.24 -13.97 7.16
N LEU A 196 -12.21 -13.48 6.46
CA LEU A 196 -10.95 -14.18 6.28
C LEU A 196 -10.06 -14.00 7.51
N GLY A 197 -9.63 -15.11 8.10
CA GLY A 197 -8.73 -15.15 9.23
C GLY A 197 -8.30 -16.57 9.53
N ASP A 198 -7.22 -16.72 10.28
CA ASP A 198 -6.72 -18.03 10.67
C ASP A 198 -7.62 -18.62 11.77
N THR A 199 -8.27 -19.74 11.47
CA THR A 199 -9.08 -20.52 12.42
C THR A 199 -8.25 -21.65 13.04
N GLU A 200 -6.93 -21.52 13.10
CA GLU A 200 -6.06 -22.45 13.82
C GLU A 200 -6.57 -22.67 15.26
N GLY A 201 -7.09 -23.87 15.52
CA GLY A 201 -7.64 -24.27 16.82
C GLY A 201 -9.16 -24.43 16.89
N GLY A 202 -9.92 -24.11 15.82
CA GLY A 202 -11.33 -24.48 15.67
C GLY A 202 -12.33 -23.81 16.61
N THR A 203 -11.93 -22.78 17.36
CA THR A 203 -12.77 -22.11 18.37
C THR A 203 -13.38 -20.80 17.91
N VAL A 204 -12.91 -20.21 16.80
CA VAL A 204 -13.37 -18.90 16.33
C VAL A 204 -14.24 -19.07 15.07
N THR A 205 -15.47 -18.58 15.15
CA THR A 205 -16.41 -18.57 14.03
C THR A 205 -16.11 -17.41 13.06
N PRO A 206 -16.45 -17.53 11.77
CA PRO A 206 -16.26 -16.43 10.79
C PRO A 206 -16.91 -15.11 11.22
N GLN A 207 -18.04 -15.18 11.94
CA GLN A 207 -18.72 -14.00 12.48
C GLN A 207 -17.88 -13.30 13.56
N GLU A 208 -17.18 -14.06 14.42
CA GLU A 208 -16.29 -13.50 15.44
C GLU A 208 -15.07 -12.84 14.80
N ILE A 209 -14.48 -13.46 13.76
CA ILE A 209 -13.37 -12.87 12.98
C ILE A 209 -13.80 -11.54 12.36
N LYS A 210 -14.99 -11.52 11.73
CA LYS A 210 -15.56 -10.31 11.14
C LYS A 210 -15.75 -9.21 12.17
N GLN A 211 -16.28 -9.54 13.34
CA GLN A 211 -16.49 -8.57 14.41
C GLN A 211 -15.16 -8.02 14.94
N GLN A 212 -14.15 -8.87 15.12
CA GLN A 212 -12.80 -8.46 15.54
C GLN A 212 -12.16 -7.53 14.51
N ASN A 213 -12.22 -7.88 13.23
CA ASN A 213 -11.68 -7.07 12.13
C ASN A 213 -12.40 -5.72 12.03
N LEU A 214 -13.74 -5.70 12.15
CA LEU A 214 -14.54 -4.48 12.17
C LEU A 214 -14.19 -3.60 13.37
N GLU A 215 -14.04 -4.15 14.57
CA GLU A 215 -13.64 -3.40 15.76
C GLU A 215 -12.25 -2.75 15.57
N GLY A 216 -11.29 -3.49 15.01
CA GLY A 216 -9.97 -2.97 14.67
C GLY A 216 -10.05 -1.78 13.70
N LEU A 217 -10.88 -1.90 12.64
CA LEU A 217 -11.09 -0.84 11.67
C LEU A 217 -11.85 0.36 12.25
N GLU A 218 -12.81 0.15 13.15
CA GLU A 218 -13.49 1.22 13.87
C GLU A 218 -12.54 1.98 14.79
N ASN A 219 -11.67 1.27 15.50
CA ASN A 219 -10.64 1.89 16.34
C ASN A 219 -9.66 2.70 15.48
N PHE A 220 -9.26 2.19 14.32
CA PHE A 220 -8.45 2.94 13.36
C PHE A 220 -9.18 4.17 12.82
N ARG A 221 -10.47 4.06 12.47
CA ARG A 221 -11.32 5.19 12.06
C ARG A 221 -11.41 6.27 13.15
N LYS A 222 -11.61 5.88 14.41
CA LYS A 222 -11.62 6.80 15.57
C LYS A 222 -10.26 7.50 15.71
N ALA A 223 -9.16 6.74 15.64
CA ALA A 223 -7.80 7.28 15.69
C ALA A 223 -7.53 8.27 14.54
N TYR A 224 -7.97 7.95 13.32
CA TYR A 224 -7.86 8.85 12.17
C TYR A 224 -8.67 10.14 12.37
N LYS A 225 -9.89 10.06 12.91
CA LYS A 225 -10.70 11.24 13.23
C LYS A 225 -9.98 12.17 14.23
N ILE A 226 -9.42 11.58 15.30
CA ILE A 226 -8.61 12.32 16.28
C ILE A 226 -7.38 12.92 15.59
N PHE A 227 -6.65 12.14 14.80
CA PHE A 227 -5.48 12.61 14.06
C PHE A 227 -5.81 13.81 13.16
N LYS A 228 -6.92 13.77 12.41
CA LYS A 228 -7.39 14.89 11.57
C LYS A 228 -7.72 16.14 12.40
N GLN A 229 -8.39 15.97 13.54
CA GLN A 229 -8.71 17.07 14.44
C GLN A 229 -7.45 17.68 15.06
N VAL A 230 -6.55 16.84 15.57
CA VAL A 230 -5.25 17.26 16.13
C VAL A 230 -4.44 18.01 15.09
N LEU A 231 -4.32 17.49 13.86
CA LEU A 231 -3.61 18.16 12.78
C LEU A 231 -4.19 19.56 12.49
N GLY A 232 -5.52 19.71 12.52
CA GLY A 232 -6.20 20.99 12.37
C GLY A 232 -5.90 21.97 13.51
N ILE A 233 -6.04 21.53 14.77
CA ILE A 233 -5.74 22.35 15.97
C ILE A 233 -4.27 22.78 15.97
N VAL A 234 -3.38 21.83 15.71
CA VAL A 234 -1.93 22.05 15.66
C VAL A 234 -1.56 23.07 14.58
N THR A 235 -2.24 23.04 13.42
CA THR A 235 -2.07 24.04 12.36
C THR A 235 -2.45 25.45 12.84
N VAL A 236 -3.57 25.60 13.55
CA VAL A 236 -3.96 26.88 14.15
C VAL A 236 -2.93 27.37 15.17
N ILE A 237 -2.42 26.48 16.02
CA ILE A 237 -1.37 26.81 17.00
C ILE A 237 -0.11 27.32 16.31
N VAL A 238 0.32 26.70 15.20
CA VAL A 238 1.49 27.16 14.44
C VAL A 238 1.29 28.55 13.85
N ILE A 239 0.09 28.86 13.34
CA ILE A 239 -0.23 30.19 12.84
C ILE A 239 -0.16 31.22 13.98
N ILE A 240 -0.72 30.91 15.14
CA ILE A 240 -0.66 31.79 16.32
C ILE A 240 0.79 32.00 16.77
N LEU A 241 1.60 30.93 16.86
CA LEU A 241 3.01 31.02 17.21
C LEU A 241 3.79 31.88 16.20
N LEU A 242 3.52 31.73 14.90
CA LEU A 242 4.14 32.54 13.87
C LEU A 242 3.79 34.02 14.03
N VAL A 243 2.52 34.35 14.27
CA VAL A 243 2.06 35.72 14.53
C VAL A 243 2.74 36.31 15.78
N LEU A 244 2.85 35.54 16.87
CA LEU A 244 3.54 35.97 18.09
C LEU A 244 5.03 36.22 17.85
N VAL A 245 5.72 35.34 17.11
CA VAL A 245 7.12 35.51 16.74
C VAL A 245 7.30 36.78 15.91
N VAL A 246 6.43 37.01 14.91
CA VAL A 246 6.41 38.22 14.10
C VAL A 246 6.20 39.46 14.97
N ALA A 247 5.21 39.47 15.86
CA ALA A 247 4.90 40.60 16.73
C ALA A 247 6.06 40.98 17.67
N ILE A 248 6.75 39.98 18.24
CA ILE A 248 7.91 40.21 19.14
C ILE A 248 9.11 40.74 18.36
N LEU A 249 9.32 40.27 17.13
CA LEU A 249 10.50 40.58 16.32
C LEU A 249 10.30 41.75 15.35
N PHE A 250 9.08 42.29 15.23
CA PHE A 250 8.73 43.34 14.25
C PHE A 250 9.61 44.60 14.35
N LYS A 251 10.18 44.87 15.53
CA LYS A 251 11.10 46.01 15.76
C LYS A 251 12.37 45.96 14.92
N SER A 252 12.75 44.80 14.38
CA SER A 252 13.93 44.64 13.54
C SER A 252 13.67 43.63 12.45
N LEU A 253 13.40 44.11 11.22
CA LEU A 253 13.22 43.25 10.04
C LEU A 253 14.38 42.27 9.86
N LYS A 254 15.62 42.72 10.08
CA LYS A 254 16.81 41.87 10.06
C LYS A 254 16.70 40.68 11.03
N SER A 255 16.27 40.95 12.26
CA SER A 255 16.05 39.90 13.26
C SER A 255 14.89 38.99 12.84
N LEU A 256 13.77 39.54 12.40
CA LEU A 256 12.60 38.78 11.97
C LEU A 256 12.94 37.78 10.87
N PHE A 257 13.60 38.24 9.80
CA PHE A 257 14.02 37.41 8.67
C PHE A 257 15.01 36.32 9.09
N ARG A 258 15.99 36.67 9.93
CA ARG A 258 16.98 35.71 10.43
C ARG A 258 16.33 34.61 11.29
N PHE A 259 15.45 34.99 12.21
CA PHE A 259 14.80 34.03 13.10
C PHE A 259 13.82 33.16 12.33
N ILE A 260 12.86 33.73 11.60
CA ILE A 260 11.88 32.97 10.82
C ILE A 260 12.58 32.08 9.78
N GLY A 261 13.57 32.62 9.06
CA GLY A 261 14.38 31.84 8.12
C GLY A 261 15.04 30.63 8.77
N ASN A 262 15.66 30.81 9.95
CA ASN A 262 16.25 29.71 10.71
C ASN A 262 15.19 28.71 11.22
N GLY A 263 14.01 29.19 11.64
CA GLY A 263 12.90 28.35 12.11
C GLY A 263 12.20 27.57 11.01
N LEU A 264 12.32 27.98 9.75
CA LEU A 264 11.88 27.20 8.60
C LEU A 264 12.99 26.26 8.10
N PHE A 265 14.23 26.73 8.11
CA PHE A 265 15.38 25.98 7.59
C PHE A 265 15.61 24.67 8.34
N TRP A 266 15.80 24.73 9.67
CA TRP A 266 16.17 23.54 10.46
C TRP A 266 15.14 22.40 10.42
N PRO A 267 13.84 22.63 10.69
CA PRO A 267 12.87 21.53 10.67
C PRO A 267 12.63 20.98 9.27
N MET A 268 12.92 21.73 8.21
CA MET A 268 12.75 21.26 6.83
C MET A 268 14.01 20.60 6.26
N LEU A 269 15.18 20.89 6.81
CA LEU A 269 16.44 20.31 6.36
C LEU A 269 16.43 18.79 6.52
N LEU A 270 16.07 18.30 7.72
CA LEU A 270 16.06 16.86 8.03
C LEU A 270 15.13 16.05 7.11
N PRO A 271 13.82 16.36 6.98
CA PRO A 271 12.93 15.61 6.07
C PRO A 271 13.36 15.72 4.61
N THR A 272 13.91 16.86 4.18
CA THR A 272 14.43 17.00 2.80
C THR A 272 15.65 16.12 2.57
N LEU A 273 16.58 16.06 3.53
CA LEU A 273 17.74 15.17 3.46
C LEU A 273 17.33 13.70 3.47
N ILE A 274 16.38 13.31 4.32
CA ILE A 274 15.84 11.94 4.36
C ILE A 274 15.18 11.59 3.04
N ALA A 275 14.29 12.45 2.52
CA ALA A 275 13.63 12.23 1.24
C ALA A 275 14.62 12.12 0.09
N THR A 276 15.63 13.01 0.06
CA THR A 276 16.70 13.00 -0.94
C THR A 276 17.51 11.71 -0.82
N LEU A 277 17.88 11.30 0.39
CA LEU A 277 18.63 10.07 0.63
C LEU A 277 17.84 8.84 0.15
N ILE A 278 16.54 8.75 0.45
CA ILE A 278 15.68 7.66 -0.04
C ILE A 278 15.60 7.65 -1.58
N MET A 279 15.51 8.83 -2.21
CA MET A 279 15.44 8.95 -3.67
C MET A 279 16.77 8.63 -4.37
N PHE A 280 17.90 8.96 -3.74
CA PHE A 280 19.23 8.68 -4.27
C PHE A 280 19.75 7.28 -3.91
N TYR A 281 19.29 6.68 -2.81
CA TYR A 281 19.61 5.30 -2.48
C TYR A 281 19.00 4.41 -3.57
N SER A 282 19.88 3.78 -4.34
CA SER A 282 19.49 2.84 -5.39
C SER A 282 18.55 1.78 -4.81
N PRO A 283 17.50 1.36 -5.56
CA PRO A 283 16.62 0.25 -5.15
C PRO A 283 17.43 -0.99 -4.73
N HIS A 284 18.63 -1.19 -5.28
CA HIS A 284 19.53 -2.27 -4.89
C HIS A 284 19.95 -2.23 -3.41
N ASN A 285 20.22 -1.05 -2.84
CA ASN A 285 20.61 -0.94 -1.44
C ASN A 285 19.42 -1.17 -0.49
N ILE A 286 18.22 -0.74 -0.90
CA ILE A 286 17.01 -0.99 -0.10
C ILE A 286 16.62 -2.47 -0.17
N GLN A 287 16.81 -3.13 -1.32
CA GLN A 287 16.70 -4.59 -1.44
C GLN A 287 17.65 -5.29 -0.48
N ASN A 288 18.94 -4.93 -0.46
CA ASN A 288 19.91 -5.52 0.46
C ASN A 288 19.53 -5.32 1.93
N ILE A 289 18.98 -4.16 2.30
CA ILE A 289 18.49 -3.92 3.67
C ILE A 289 17.27 -4.80 3.96
N LEU A 290 16.29 -4.85 3.05
CA LEU A 290 15.10 -5.68 3.21
C LEU A 290 15.47 -7.17 3.32
N GLU A 291 16.35 -7.67 2.45
CA GLU A 291 16.88 -9.03 2.50
C GLU A 291 17.61 -9.33 3.82
N GLN A 292 18.33 -8.34 4.39
CA GLN A 292 18.94 -8.48 5.72
C GLN A 292 17.93 -8.40 6.86
N THR A 293 16.76 -7.77 6.65
CA THR A 293 15.64 -7.77 7.61
C THR A 293 14.78 -9.02 7.41
N ASP A 294 15.43 -10.16 7.62
CA ASP A 294 14.95 -11.52 7.34
C ASP A 294 13.58 -11.83 7.98
N THR A 295 13.18 -11.14 9.05
CA THR A 295 11.95 -11.44 9.81
C THR A 295 10.65 -11.18 9.06
N ILE A 296 10.55 -10.14 8.23
CA ILE A 296 9.31 -9.84 7.49
C ILE A 296 9.25 -10.64 6.19
N LEU A 297 10.40 -10.83 5.54
CA LEU A 297 10.49 -11.53 4.26
C LEU A 297 10.42 -13.05 4.39
N ARG A 298 10.88 -13.63 5.49
CA ARG A 298 10.71 -15.08 5.75
C ARG A 298 9.25 -15.51 5.92
N ALA A 299 8.37 -14.59 6.31
CA ALA A 299 6.94 -14.87 6.43
C ALA A 299 6.24 -14.87 5.06
N LEU A 300 6.88 -14.33 4.03
CA LEU A 300 6.37 -14.30 2.67
C LEU A 300 6.95 -15.47 1.87
N ASP A 301 6.13 -16.09 1.03
CA ASP A 301 6.64 -17.06 0.06
C ASP A 301 7.68 -16.35 -0.84
N PRO A 302 8.86 -16.97 -1.12
CA PRO A 302 9.87 -16.40 -2.00
C PRO A 302 9.34 -15.95 -3.37
N VAL A 303 8.29 -16.62 -3.86
CA VAL A 303 7.61 -16.30 -5.12
C VAL A 303 6.84 -14.98 -5.02
N LEU A 304 6.26 -14.67 -3.85
CA LEU A 304 5.55 -13.40 -3.58
C LEU A 304 6.49 -12.28 -3.13
N ALA A 305 7.68 -12.61 -2.63
CA ALA A 305 8.62 -11.63 -2.09
C ALA A 305 8.99 -10.54 -3.11
N ALA A 306 9.32 -10.90 -4.35
CA ALA A 306 9.74 -9.94 -5.37
C ALA A 306 8.67 -8.86 -5.70
N PRO A 307 7.43 -9.19 -6.08
CA PRO A 307 6.41 -8.17 -6.36
C PRO A 307 6.04 -7.35 -5.12
N ILE A 308 6.09 -7.94 -3.91
CA ILE A 308 5.84 -7.23 -2.66
C ILE A 308 6.98 -6.24 -2.36
N ILE A 309 8.24 -6.64 -2.53
CA ILE A 309 9.41 -5.75 -2.38
C ILE A 309 9.27 -4.58 -3.35
N ASP A 310 8.96 -4.83 -4.62
CA ASP A 310 8.79 -3.75 -5.61
C ASP A 310 7.65 -2.80 -5.24
N LEU A 311 6.55 -3.33 -4.70
CA LEU A 311 5.44 -2.51 -4.19
C LEU A 311 5.89 -1.64 -3.01
N ILE A 312 6.63 -2.20 -2.05
CA ILE A 312 7.18 -1.47 -0.90
C ILE A 312 8.16 -0.39 -1.38
N LEU A 313 9.09 -0.71 -2.29
CA LEU A 313 10.04 0.24 -2.84
C LEU A 313 9.34 1.39 -3.56
N THR A 314 8.31 1.09 -4.34
CA THR A 314 7.50 2.09 -5.03
C THR A 314 6.77 2.98 -4.02
N THR A 315 6.17 2.37 -2.99
CA THR A 315 5.49 3.07 -1.89
C THR A 315 6.43 4.05 -1.18
N VAL A 316 7.63 3.58 -0.82
CA VAL A 316 8.65 4.38 -0.11
C VAL A 316 9.14 5.54 -0.99
N LYS A 317 9.36 5.31 -2.29
CA LYS A 317 9.76 6.35 -3.24
C LYS A 317 8.66 7.40 -3.44
N GLU A 318 7.41 6.99 -3.62
CA GLU A 318 6.28 7.92 -3.74
C GLU A 318 6.11 8.73 -2.45
N PHE A 319 6.26 8.11 -1.28
CA PHE A 319 6.26 8.82 0.01
C PHE A 319 7.39 9.85 0.10
N ALA A 320 8.62 9.47 -0.24
CA ALA A 320 9.77 10.38 -0.26
C ALA A 320 9.59 11.52 -1.27
N SER A 321 9.02 11.24 -2.44
CA SER A 321 8.69 12.27 -3.45
C SER A 321 7.70 13.29 -2.90
N LYS A 322 6.63 12.85 -2.23
CA LYS A 322 5.67 13.76 -1.58
C LYS A 322 6.32 14.52 -0.43
N LEU A 323 7.14 13.87 0.40
CA LEU A 323 7.87 14.52 1.48
C LEU A 323 8.74 15.67 0.95
N LEU A 324 9.50 15.41 -0.12
CA LEU A 324 10.34 16.41 -0.80
C LEU A 324 9.51 17.53 -1.42
N PHE A 325 8.37 17.21 -2.05
CA PHE A 325 7.46 18.20 -2.62
C PHE A 325 6.94 19.20 -1.57
N PHE A 326 6.63 18.73 -0.37
CA PHE A 326 6.19 19.61 0.72
C PHE A 326 7.35 20.32 1.44
N SER A 327 8.48 19.65 1.66
CA SER A 327 9.57 20.20 2.48
C SER A 327 10.47 21.17 1.71
N LEU A 328 10.73 20.92 0.42
CA LEU A 328 11.68 21.69 -0.38
C LEU A 328 11.28 23.16 -0.57
N PRO A 329 10.02 23.52 -0.90
CA PRO A 329 9.63 24.92 -1.03
C PRO A 329 9.79 25.70 0.29
N ILE A 330 9.43 25.08 1.41
CA ILE A 330 9.55 25.69 2.74
C ILE A 330 11.03 25.87 3.10
N LEU A 331 11.88 24.89 2.79
CA LEU A 331 13.32 24.99 2.96
C LEU A 331 13.90 26.16 2.13
N ILE A 332 13.54 26.27 0.86
CA ILE A 332 13.99 27.35 -0.03
C ILE A 332 13.57 28.71 0.53
N VAL A 333 12.31 28.86 0.96
CA VAL A 333 11.83 30.09 1.62
C VAL A 333 12.65 30.39 2.88
N GLY A 334 12.94 29.38 3.69
CA GLY A 334 13.80 29.51 4.88
C GLY A 334 15.20 30.02 4.54
N ILE A 335 15.84 29.44 3.51
CA ILE A 335 17.17 29.84 3.03
C ILE A 335 17.14 31.30 2.53
N VAL A 336 16.17 31.65 1.69
CA VAL A 336 16.04 33.01 1.12
C VAL A 336 15.82 34.05 2.21
N LEU A 337 14.94 33.77 3.19
CA LEU A 337 14.71 34.66 4.33
C LEU A 337 15.97 34.82 5.19
N PHE A 338 16.67 33.72 5.47
CA PHE A 338 17.91 33.73 6.23
C PHE A 338 19.02 34.52 5.51
N ALA A 339 19.21 34.28 4.21
CA ALA A 339 20.20 34.98 3.39
C ALA A 339 19.90 36.48 3.27
N SER A 340 18.63 36.85 3.04
CA SER A 340 18.19 38.25 2.94
C SER A 340 18.48 39.04 4.23
N SER A 341 18.50 38.36 5.38
CA SER A 341 18.83 39.00 6.66
C SER A 341 20.25 39.60 6.70
N PHE A 342 21.18 39.11 5.89
CA PHE A 342 22.54 39.67 5.85
C PHE A 342 22.60 41.03 5.13
N PHE A 343 21.75 41.23 4.13
CA PHE A 343 21.72 42.46 3.33
C PHE A 343 20.90 43.59 3.96
N LEU A 344 20.05 43.29 4.95
CA LEU A 344 19.25 44.31 5.63
C LEU A 344 20.12 45.20 6.54
N PRO A 345 19.97 46.54 6.47
CA PRO A 345 20.72 47.47 7.31
C PRO A 345 20.31 47.29 8.78
N THR A 346 21.30 47.26 9.66
CA THR A 346 21.05 47.37 11.10
C THR A 346 20.66 48.80 11.42
N HIS A 347 19.41 49.03 11.82
CA HIS A 347 19.04 50.28 12.48
C HIS A 347 19.87 50.40 13.77
N SER A 348 21.00 51.07 13.68
CA SER A 348 21.76 51.49 14.86
C SER A 348 20.84 52.46 15.59
N SER A 349 20.30 52.05 16.74
CA SER A 349 19.58 52.95 17.64
C SER A 349 20.45 54.19 17.80
N THR A 350 19.97 55.32 17.28
CA THR A 350 20.67 56.59 17.31
C THR A 350 21.10 56.81 18.74
N LYS A 351 22.41 56.73 19.02
CA LYS A 351 22.91 57.01 20.36
C LYS A 351 22.49 58.46 20.63
N ILE A 352 21.57 58.65 21.56
CA ILE A 352 21.24 59.99 22.05
C ILE A 352 22.59 60.55 22.53
N PRO A 353 23.07 61.67 21.96
CA PRO A 353 24.36 62.23 22.35
C PRO A 353 24.35 62.42 23.86
N GLU A 354 25.38 61.88 24.54
CA GLU A 354 25.53 62.08 25.97
C GLU A 354 25.51 63.59 26.26
N PRO A 355 24.72 64.06 27.25
CA PRO A 355 24.72 65.47 27.61
C PRO A 355 26.15 65.86 27.98
N VAL A 356 26.71 66.81 27.24
CA VAL A 356 28.03 67.39 27.48
C VAL A 356 28.09 67.79 28.95
N LYS A 357 28.89 67.07 29.75
CA LYS A 357 29.09 67.39 31.16
C LYS A 357 29.65 68.82 31.23
N GLY A 358 28.88 69.69 31.86
CA GLY A 358 29.11 71.13 31.94
C GLY A 358 30.52 71.48 32.40
N VAL A 359 31.05 72.49 31.71
CA VAL A 359 32.21 73.29 32.07
C VAL A 359 32.10 73.69 33.55
N LYS A 360 33.07 73.30 34.37
CA LYS A 360 33.25 73.85 35.72
C LYS A 360 33.63 75.32 35.56
N GLY A 361 32.75 76.23 35.98
CA GLY A 361 33.09 77.64 36.14
C GLY A 361 34.22 77.81 37.16
N SER A 362 35.22 78.60 36.77
CA SER A 362 36.29 79.12 37.65
C SER A 362 35.78 80.24 38.52
#